data_AF-A0A0G3I8C4-F1
#
_entry.id   AF-A0A0G3I8C4-F1
#
_cell.length_a   1.000
_cell.length_b   1.000
_cell.length_c   1.000
_cell.angle_alpha   90.00
_cell.angle_beta   90.00
_cell.angle_gamma   90.00
#
_symmetry.space_group_name_H-M   'P 1'
#
loop_
_entity.id
_entity.type
_entity.pdbx_description
1 polymer ?
#
loop_
_entity_poly.entity_id
_entity_poly.type
_entity_poly.pdbx_seq_one_letter_code
_entity_poly.pdbx_strand_id
1 'polypeptide(L)'
;MIKSLLSTSNNVPLIRIILISITGIIICFLTIQYIGGYPPCHLCMQEQRIYYCGFIIAITINLSCQNRRYHNINFYLMLMLSLLMILNIIISVIHIGIEWGIWKNSAICTDKSKIESITSTKDLLTQIGKDLIHSCNKSKLYILNLSLVWWNLILSFSLLYMTSIATYNLFKKTNEH
;
A
#
# COMPACT_ATOMS: atom_id res chain seq x y z
N MET A 1 -4.84 -37.40 -5.40
CA MET A 1 -3.68 -36.82 -4.68
C MET A 1 -2.79 -35.95 -5.58
N ILE A 2 -2.37 -36.42 -6.77
CA ILE A 2 -1.46 -35.72 -7.70
C ILE A 2 -2.05 -34.41 -8.29
N LYS A 3 -3.32 -34.39 -8.74
CA LYS A 3 -4.00 -33.17 -9.22
C LYS A 3 -4.02 -32.04 -8.19
N SER A 4 -4.15 -32.37 -6.90
CA SER A 4 -4.14 -31.38 -5.81
C SER A 4 -2.75 -30.80 -5.53
N LEU A 5 -1.67 -31.54 -5.80
CA LEU A 5 -0.29 -31.05 -5.65
C LEU A 5 0.07 -30.06 -6.77
N LEU A 6 -0.34 -30.37 -8.01
CA LEU A 6 -0.16 -29.52 -9.19
C LEU A 6 -0.90 -28.17 -9.06
N SER A 7 -2.09 -28.15 -8.45
CA SER A 7 -2.87 -26.92 -8.24
C SER A 7 -2.21 -25.95 -7.24
N THR A 8 -1.60 -26.45 -6.15
CA THR A 8 -0.81 -25.59 -5.24
C THR A 8 0.44 -25.02 -5.93
N SER A 9 1.11 -25.85 -6.74
CA SER A 9 2.28 -25.44 -7.53
C SER A 9 1.97 -24.28 -8.48
N ASN A 10 0.77 -24.25 -9.08
CA ASN A 10 0.40 -23.22 -10.04
C ASN A 10 0.24 -21.81 -9.42
N ASN A 11 -0.05 -21.69 -8.11
CA ASN A 11 -0.18 -20.39 -7.45
C ASN A 11 1.12 -19.86 -6.87
N VAL A 12 2.11 -20.72 -6.57
CA VAL A 12 3.42 -20.33 -6.05
C VAL A 12 4.11 -19.25 -6.91
N PRO A 13 4.18 -19.35 -8.26
CA PRO A 13 4.80 -18.29 -9.05
C PRO A 13 4.05 -16.95 -8.89
N LEU A 14 2.72 -16.97 -8.87
CA LEU A 14 1.92 -15.76 -8.69
C LEU A 14 2.16 -15.10 -7.32
N ILE A 15 2.19 -15.88 -6.26
CA ILE A 15 2.50 -15.41 -4.89
C ILE A 15 3.90 -14.76 -4.85
N ARG A 16 4.89 -15.37 -5.51
CA ARG A 16 6.24 -14.82 -5.59
C ARG A 16 6.29 -13.52 -6.38
N ILE A 17 5.57 -13.43 -7.50
CA ILE A 17 5.49 -12.18 -8.28
C ILE A 17 4.86 -11.08 -7.42
N ILE A 18 3.77 -11.36 -6.69
CA ILE A 18 3.16 -10.39 -5.76
C ILE A 18 4.18 -9.89 -4.72
N LEU A 19 4.92 -10.81 -4.09
CA LEU A 19 5.95 -10.45 -3.10
C LEU A 19 7.05 -9.58 -3.71
N ILE A 20 7.56 -9.96 -4.89
CA ILE A 20 8.61 -9.21 -5.59
C ILE A 20 8.10 -7.81 -5.97
N SER A 21 6.87 -7.70 -6.48
CA SER A 21 6.26 -6.43 -6.83
C SER A 21 6.12 -5.51 -5.62
N ILE A 22 5.59 -6.00 -4.49
CA ILE A 22 5.48 -5.21 -3.25
C ILE A 22 6.86 -4.76 -2.76
N THR A 23 7.84 -5.66 -2.80
CA THR A 23 9.23 -5.35 -2.41
C THR A 23 9.83 -4.26 -3.30
N GLY A 24 9.65 -4.36 -4.62
CA GLY A 24 10.12 -3.37 -5.57
C GLY A 24 9.49 -2.00 -5.36
N ILE A 25 8.19 -1.95 -5.04
CA ILE A 25 7.48 -0.71 -4.70
C ILE A 25 8.07 -0.07 -3.45
N ILE A 26 8.29 -0.84 -2.38
CA ILE A 26 8.90 -0.34 -1.14
C ILE A 26 10.30 0.23 -1.41
N ILE A 27 11.13 -0.49 -2.16
CA ILE A 27 12.48 -0.03 -2.52
C ILE A 27 12.41 1.28 -3.32
N CYS A 28 11.46 1.39 -4.26
CA CYS A 28 11.24 2.61 -5.04
C CYS A 28 10.91 3.80 -4.12
N PHE A 29 9.97 3.64 -3.18
CA PHE A 29 9.63 4.68 -2.20
C PHE A 29 10.83 5.11 -1.37
N LEU A 30 11.59 4.15 -0.83
CA LEU A 30 12.78 4.42 -0.01
C LEU A 30 13.87 5.15 -0.82
N THR A 31 14.05 4.77 -2.08
CA THR A 31 14.99 5.43 -3.00
C THR A 31 14.59 6.88 -3.23
N ILE A 32 13.32 7.15 -3.53
CA ILE A 32 12.81 8.52 -3.75
C ILE A 32 12.94 9.36 -2.47
N GLN A 33 12.68 8.76 -1.30
CA GLN A 33 12.75 9.45 -0.01
C GLN A 33 14.18 9.81 0.39
N TYR A 34 15.09 8.83 0.41
CA TYR A 34 16.43 9.01 0.96
C TYR A 34 17.46 9.44 -0.07
N ILE A 35 17.36 8.96 -1.31
CA ILE A 35 18.30 9.28 -2.39
C ILE A 35 17.78 10.45 -3.22
N GLY A 36 16.48 10.50 -3.49
CA GLY A 36 15.84 11.60 -4.22
C GLY A 36 15.65 12.87 -3.39
N GLY A 37 15.73 12.80 -2.06
CA GLY A 37 15.53 13.97 -1.19
C GLY A 37 14.09 14.50 -1.18
N TYR A 38 13.11 13.67 -1.54
CA TYR A 38 11.69 14.04 -1.52
C TYR A 38 11.02 13.50 -0.25
N PRO A 39 10.90 14.31 0.82
CA PRO A 39 10.26 13.83 2.05
C PRO A 39 8.75 13.58 1.81
N PRO A 40 8.21 12.47 2.33
CA PRO A 40 6.83 12.06 2.10
C PRO A 40 5.85 12.95 2.88
N CYS A 41 4.65 13.10 2.31
CA CYS A 41 3.50 13.69 2.97
C CYS A 41 2.83 12.69 3.93
N HIS A 42 1.90 13.14 4.79
CA HIS A 42 1.22 12.25 5.74
C HIS A 42 0.41 11.13 5.05
N LEU A 43 -0.31 11.46 3.96
CA LEU A 43 -1.01 10.46 3.14
C LEU A 43 -0.04 9.49 2.46
N CYS A 44 1.06 10.00 1.92
CA CYS A 44 2.13 9.21 1.30
C CYS A 44 2.70 8.18 2.30
N MET A 45 2.91 8.58 3.56
CA MET A 45 3.32 7.67 4.64
C MET A 45 2.25 6.62 4.93
N GLN A 46 0.98 6.98 4.87
CA GLN A 46 -0.12 6.02 5.06
C GLN A 46 -0.15 4.95 3.95
N GLU A 47 0.00 5.35 2.69
CA GLU A 47 0.11 4.41 1.56
C GLU A 47 1.33 3.49 1.72
N GLN A 48 2.47 4.05 2.13
CA GLN A 48 3.69 3.26 2.41
C GLN A 48 3.48 2.26 3.54
N ARG A 49 2.78 2.64 4.63
CA ARG A 49 2.43 1.74 5.74
C ARG A 49 1.59 0.56 5.27
N ILE A 50 0.66 0.77 4.33
CA ILE A 50 -0.15 -0.32 3.77
C ILE A 50 0.73 -1.32 3.02
N TYR A 51 1.72 -0.85 2.25
CA TYR A 51 2.68 -1.75 1.60
C TYR A 51 3.56 -2.51 2.57
N TYR A 52 3.98 -1.90 3.69
CA TYR A 52 4.73 -2.62 4.73
C TYR A 52 3.90 -3.74 5.37
N CYS A 53 2.64 -3.46 5.72
CA CYS A 53 1.72 -4.49 6.19
C CYS A 53 1.52 -5.59 5.12
N GLY A 54 1.34 -5.19 3.87
CA GLY A 54 1.19 -6.11 2.74
C GLY A 54 2.43 -6.98 2.52
N PHE A 55 3.63 -6.45 2.71
CA PHE A 55 4.89 -7.18 2.61
C PHE A 55 5.00 -8.28 3.68
N ILE A 56 4.67 -7.97 4.93
CA ILE A 56 4.67 -8.95 6.04
C ILE A 56 3.70 -10.10 5.74
N ILE A 57 2.52 -9.78 5.21
CA ILE A 57 1.54 -10.80 4.83
C ILE A 57 2.06 -11.63 3.65
N ALA A 58 2.56 -10.98 2.59
CA ALA A 58 3.04 -11.65 1.39
C ALA A 58 4.23 -12.59 1.68
N ILE A 59 5.18 -12.18 2.53
CA ILE A 59 6.31 -13.04 2.90
C ILE A 59 5.86 -14.22 3.76
N THR A 60 4.91 -13.99 4.67
CA THR A 60 4.32 -15.07 5.49
C THR A 60 3.66 -16.12 4.60
N ILE A 61 2.85 -15.69 3.63
CA ILE A 61 2.21 -16.59 2.65
C ILE A 61 3.27 -17.33 1.83
N ASN A 62 4.31 -16.64 1.36
CA ASN A 62 5.35 -17.26 0.55
C ASN A 62 6.10 -18.38 1.30
N LEU A 63 6.34 -18.22 2.60
CA LEU A 63 6.97 -19.24 3.44
C LEU A 63 6.05 -20.45 3.72
N SER A 64 4.74 -20.21 3.86
CA SER A 64 3.77 -21.27 4.18
C SER A 64 3.13 -21.93 2.96
N CYS A 65 3.24 -21.34 1.75
CA CYS A 65 2.47 -21.77 0.56
C CYS A 65 2.76 -23.20 0.09
N GLN A 66 3.95 -23.73 0.38
CA GLN A 66 4.34 -25.09 0.00
C GLN A 66 3.75 -26.16 0.92
N ASN A 67 3.38 -25.79 2.15
CA ASN A 67 2.87 -26.74 3.14
C ASN A 67 1.34 -26.72 3.16
N ARG A 68 0.75 -27.86 2.77
CA ARG A 68 -0.70 -28.04 2.62
C ARG A 68 -1.49 -27.79 3.92
N ARG A 69 -0.87 -27.98 5.08
CA ARG A 69 -1.52 -27.74 6.38
C ARG A 69 -1.97 -26.29 6.55
N TYR A 70 -1.25 -25.33 5.96
CA TYR A 70 -1.55 -23.91 6.09
C TYR A 70 -2.46 -23.37 4.98
N HIS A 71 -3.07 -24.24 4.16
CA HIS A 71 -3.89 -23.83 3.03
C HIS A 71 -5.00 -22.83 3.40
N ASN A 72 -5.79 -23.15 4.42
CA ASN A 72 -6.90 -22.28 4.86
C ASN A 72 -6.38 -20.95 5.43
N ILE A 73 -5.26 -20.98 6.16
CA ILE A 73 -4.61 -19.76 6.68
C ILE A 73 -4.14 -18.88 5.53
N ASN A 74 -3.51 -19.46 4.50
CA ASN A 74 -3.05 -18.73 3.33
C ASN A 74 -4.19 -18.11 2.53
N PHE A 75 -5.34 -18.78 2.47
CA PHE A 75 -6.55 -18.21 1.87
C PHE A 75 -6.99 -16.93 2.61
N TYR A 76 -7.13 -16.98 3.94
CA TYR A 76 -7.50 -15.80 4.72
C TYR A 76 -6.46 -14.69 4.66
N LEU A 77 -5.17 -15.02 4.69
CA LEU A 77 -4.08 -14.04 4.54
C LEU A 77 -4.12 -13.36 3.17
N MET A 78 -4.37 -14.10 2.09
CA MET A 78 -4.49 -13.53 0.74
C MET A 78 -5.74 -12.65 0.58
N LEU A 79 -6.84 -13.04 1.23
CA LEU A 79 -8.05 -12.21 1.31
C LEU A 79 -7.77 -10.89 2.04
N MET A 80 -7.06 -10.95 3.18
CA MET A 80 -6.63 -9.76 3.91
C MET A 80 -5.70 -8.87 3.08
N LEU A 81 -4.78 -9.46 2.32
CA LEU A 81 -3.90 -8.71 1.42
C LEU A 81 -4.70 -7.98 0.32
N SER A 82 -5.72 -8.64 -0.24
CA SER A 82 -6.63 -8.02 -1.22
C SER A 82 -7.40 -6.84 -0.62
N LEU A 83 -7.90 -6.97 0.62
CA LEU A 83 -8.57 -5.88 1.33
C LEU A 83 -7.63 -4.69 1.58
N LEU A 84 -6.37 -4.94 1.94
CA LEU A 84 -5.37 -3.89 2.07
C LEU A 84 -5.15 -3.13 0.76
N MET A 85 -5.11 -3.82 -0.39
CA MET A 85 -4.96 -3.16 -1.69
C MET A 85 -6.19 -2.29 -2.04
N ILE A 86 -7.40 -2.74 -1.69
CA ILE A 86 -8.61 -1.91 -1.83
C ILE A 86 -8.50 -0.65 -0.97
N LEU A 87 -8.06 -0.77 0.29
CA LEU A 87 -7.84 0.38 1.16
C LEU A 87 -6.79 1.34 0.56
N ASN A 88 -5.70 0.81 -0.01
CA ASN A 88 -4.69 1.64 -0.66
C ASN A 88 -5.26 2.41 -1.86
N ILE A 89 -6.06 1.75 -2.70
CA ILE A 89 -6.75 2.39 -3.84
C ILE A 89 -7.65 3.53 -3.37
N ILE A 90 -8.45 3.31 -2.33
CA ILE A 90 -9.34 4.34 -1.77
C ILE A 90 -8.53 5.55 -1.31
N ILE A 91 -7.42 5.32 -0.59
CA ILE A 91 -6.54 6.39 -0.11
C ILE A 91 -5.89 7.14 -1.28
N SER A 92 -5.41 6.43 -2.29
CA SER A 92 -4.81 7.05 -3.47
C SER A 92 -5.79 7.87 -4.28
N VAL A 93 -7.05 7.43 -4.42
CA VAL A 93 -8.11 8.23 -5.02
C VAL A 93 -8.30 9.52 -4.23
N ILE A 94 -8.46 9.43 -2.90
CA ILE A 94 -8.59 10.60 -2.00
C ILE A 94 -7.42 11.56 -2.19
N HIS A 95 -6.19 11.03 -2.23
CA HIS A 95 -4.97 11.80 -2.33
C HIS A 95 -4.85 12.52 -3.68
N ILE A 96 -5.18 11.85 -4.79
CA ILE A 96 -5.30 12.46 -6.13
C ILE A 96 -6.32 13.59 -6.13
N GLY A 97 -7.50 13.38 -5.54
CA GLY A 97 -8.53 14.42 -5.52
C GLY A 97 -8.14 15.64 -4.68
N ILE A 98 -7.29 15.46 -3.67
CA ILE A 98 -6.68 16.57 -2.92
C ILE A 98 -5.62 17.29 -3.79
N GLU A 99 -4.75 16.56 -4.48
CA GLU A 99 -3.72 17.15 -5.37
C GLU A 99 -4.35 17.96 -6.52
N TRP A 100 -5.49 17.52 -7.05
CA TRP A 100 -6.24 18.23 -8.09
C TRP A 100 -7.17 19.32 -7.55
N GLY A 101 -7.26 19.47 -6.22
CA GLY A 101 -8.12 20.47 -5.58
C GLY A 101 -9.62 20.19 -5.70
N ILE A 102 -10.01 18.97 -6.08
CA ILE A 102 -11.42 18.52 -6.11
C ILE A 102 -11.96 18.46 -4.67
N TRP A 103 -11.14 18.04 -3.72
CA TRP A 103 -11.50 17.95 -2.30
C TRP A 103 -10.64 18.87 -1.45
N LYS A 104 -11.27 19.46 -0.42
CA LYS A 104 -10.53 20.19 0.63
C LYS A 104 -9.67 19.20 1.41
N ASN A 105 -8.51 19.66 1.88
CA ASN A 105 -7.65 18.89 2.78
C ASN A 105 -8.48 18.24 3.89
N SER A 106 -8.54 16.91 3.88
CA SER A 106 -9.22 16.17 4.92
C SER A 106 -8.47 16.35 6.24
N ALA A 107 -9.16 16.20 7.38
CA ALA A 107 -8.53 16.20 8.70
C ALA A 107 -7.48 15.09 8.90
N ILE A 108 -7.28 14.23 7.89
CA ILE A 108 -6.26 13.18 7.81
C ILE A 108 -4.93 13.77 7.30
N CYS A 109 -4.95 14.89 6.56
CA CYS A 109 -3.76 15.59 6.07
C CYS A 109 -3.24 16.64 7.06
N THR A 110 -4.14 17.21 7.85
CA THR A 110 -3.82 18.11 8.96
C THR A 110 -3.56 17.27 10.19
N ASP A 111 -2.29 17.16 10.58
CA ASP A 111 -1.90 16.44 11.78
C ASP A 111 -2.56 17.06 13.02
N LYS A 112 -3.63 16.41 13.52
CA LYS A 112 -4.34 16.84 14.73
C LYS A 112 -3.43 16.82 15.97
N SER A 113 -2.35 16.02 15.95
CA SER A 113 -1.41 15.93 17.08
C SER A 113 -0.70 17.25 17.37
N LYS A 114 -0.66 18.17 16.40
CA LYS A 114 -0.06 19.49 16.57
C LYS A 114 -1.04 20.58 17.00
N ILE A 115 -2.35 20.33 16.89
CA ILE A 115 -3.37 21.32 17.25
C ILE A 115 -3.55 21.39 18.77
N GLU A 116 -3.38 20.25 19.47
CA GLU A 116 -3.49 20.18 20.93
C GLU A 116 -2.34 20.91 21.67
N SER A 117 -1.23 21.22 21.00
CA SER A 117 -0.11 21.99 21.55
C SER A 117 -0.15 23.50 21.27
N ILE A 118 -1.15 24.00 20.54
CA ILE A 118 -1.23 25.43 20.18
C ILE A 118 -1.93 26.20 21.31
N THR A 119 -1.14 26.71 22.26
CA THR A 119 -1.62 27.62 23.30
C THR A 119 -1.44 29.11 22.93
N SER A 120 -0.77 29.44 21.81
CA SER A 120 -0.54 30.83 21.38
C SER A 120 -0.37 30.98 19.86
N THR A 121 -0.97 32.01 19.28
CA THR A 121 -0.95 32.34 17.83
C THR A 121 0.42 32.79 17.32
N LYS A 122 1.34 33.18 18.22
CA LYS A 122 2.70 33.63 17.88
C LYS A 122 3.65 32.46 17.61
N ASP A 123 3.41 31.31 18.24
CA ASP A 123 4.19 30.09 18.03
C ASP A 123 3.77 29.33 16.76
N LEU A 124 2.55 29.54 16.27
CA LEU A 124 2.11 28.99 14.98
C LEU A 124 3.02 29.41 13.82
N LEU A 125 3.41 30.69 13.76
CA LEU A 125 4.23 31.21 12.66
C LEU A 125 5.68 30.70 12.73
N THR A 126 6.23 30.49 13.93
CA THR A 126 7.59 29.98 14.13
C THR A 126 7.67 28.46 13.94
N GLN A 127 6.60 27.73 14.27
CA GLN A 127 6.51 26.27 14.08
C GLN A 127 6.16 25.87 12.63
N ILE A 128 5.45 26.73 11.88
CA ILE A 128 5.32 26.60 10.42
C ILE A 128 6.70 26.69 9.74
N GLY A 129 7.61 27.51 10.27
CA GLY A 129 8.94 27.71 9.71
C GLY A 129 9.94 26.58 10.00
N LYS A 130 9.70 25.73 11.01
CA LYS A 130 10.65 24.68 11.44
C LYS A 130 10.20 23.25 11.17
N ASP A 131 8.89 22.99 11.14
CA ASP A 131 8.36 21.65 10.97
C ASP A 131 7.52 21.56 9.69
N LEU A 132 8.23 21.41 8.56
CA LEU A 132 7.63 21.05 7.28
C LEU A 132 7.12 19.59 7.33
N ILE A 133 6.03 19.36 8.06
CA ILE A 133 5.09 18.30 7.69
C ILE A 133 4.52 18.75 6.36
N HIS A 134 5.00 18.15 5.28
CA HIS A 134 4.73 18.61 3.93
C HIS A 134 3.25 18.47 3.60
N SER A 135 2.64 19.59 3.21
CA SER A 135 1.22 19.66 2.84
C SER A 135 0.93 18.73 1.67
N CYS A 136 -0.13 17.91 1.81
CA CYS A 136 -0.57 16.96 0.79
C CYS A 136 -1.18 17.66 -0.46
N ASN A 137 -1.29 18.98 -0.46
CA ASN A 137 -1.89 19.77 -1.55
C ASN A 137 -0.98 20.01 -2.76
N LYS A 138 0.32 19.75 -2.66
CA LYS A 138 1.25 19.97 -3.80
C LYS A 138 2.11 18.74 -4.01
N SER A 139 1.94 18.12 -5.17
CA SER A 139 2.84 17.08 -5.62
C SER A 139 4.22 17.66 -5.91
N LYS A 140 5.26 16.98 -5.42
CA LYS A 140 6.66 17.41 -5.59
C LYS A 140 7.37 16.72 -6.75
N LEU A 141 6.83 15.60 -7.21
CA LEU A 141 7.46 14.74 -8.19
C LEU A 141 6.43 14.27 -9.21
N TYR A 142 6.68 14.61 -10.46
CA TYR A 142 5.92 14.15 -11.60
C TYR A 142 6.80 13.24 -12.45
N ILE A 143 6.31 12.04 -12.73
CA ILE A 143 6.94 11.06 -13.62
C ILE A 143 5.97 10.86 -14.79
N LEU A 144 6.40 11.18 -16.02
CA LEU A 144 5.56 11.15 -17.22
C LEU A 144 4.27 12.01 -17.08
N ASN A 145 4.39 13.20 -16.49
CA ASN A 145 3.29 14.13 -16.15
C ASN A 145 2.24 13.59 -15.16
N LEU A 146 2.49 12.43 -14.54
CA LEU A 146 1.65 11.86 -13.49
C LEU A 146 2.36 12.02 -12.13
N SER A 147 1.60 12.39 -11.10
CA SER A 147 2.15 12.37 -9.74
C SER A 147 2.44 10.95 -9.30
N LEU A 148 3.28 10.81 -8.28
CA LEU A 148 3.60 9.50 -7.70
C LEU A 148 2.35 8.76 -7.19
N VAL A 149 1.30 9.50 -6.83
CA VAL A 149 0.02 8.97 -6.35
C VAL A 149 -0.75 8.26 -7.47
N TRP A 150 -0.72 8.78 -8.69
CA TRP A 150 -1.31 8.11 -9.86
C TRP A 150 -0.63 6.78 -10.17
N TRP A 151 0.70 6.75 -10.11
CA TRP A 151 1.46 5.52 -10.24
C TRP A 151 1.11 4.51 -9.15
N ASN A 152 0.99 4.99 -7.90
CA ASN A 152 0.57 4.17 -6.78
C ASN A 152 -0.83 3.55 -6.98
N LEU A 153 -1.78 4.35 -7.50
CA LEU A 153 -3.13 3.88 -7.82
C LEU A 153 -3.10 2.72 -8.84
N ILE A 154 -2.37 2.88 -9.96
CA ILE A 154 -2.24 1.86 -11.02
C ILE A 154 -1.61 0.57 -10.47
N LEU A 155 -0.54 0.70 -9.68
CA LEU A 155 0.16 -0.43 -9.08
C LEU A 155 -0.73 -1.16 -8.07
N SER A 156 -1.50 -0.42 -7.27
CA SER A 156 -2.45 -0.98 -6.31
C SER A 156 -3.58 -1.77 -6.99
N PHE A 157 -4.13 -1.26 -8.09
CA PHE A 157 -5.12 -1.98 -8.90
C PHE A 157 -4.53 -3.27 -9.49
N SER A 158 -3.31 -3.19 -10.02
CA SER A 158 -2.62 -4.35 -10.58
C SER A 158 -2.37 -5.43 -9.53
N LEU A 159 -1.93 -5.04 -8.33
CA LEU A 159 -1.77 -5.94 -7.19
C LEU A 159 -3.10 -6.52 -6.73
N LEU A 160 -4.15 -5.71 -6.62
CA LEU A 160 -5.49 -6.18 -6.25
C LEU A 160 -6.00 -7.24 -7.24
N TYR A 161 -5.79 -7.04 -8.53
CA TYR A 161 -6.16 -8.01 -9.55
C TYR A 161 -5.43 -9.35 -9.35
N MET A 162 -4.11 -9.30 -9.16
CA MET A 162 -3.29 -10.49 -8.91
C MET A 162 -3.67 -11.21 -7.61
N THR A 163 -3.88 -10.48 -6.51
CA THR A 163 -4.26 -11.07 -5.22
C THR A 163 -5.67 -11.65 -5.28
N SER A 164 -6.58 -11.06 -6.04
CA SER A 164 -7.93 -11.59 -6.26
C SER A 164 -7.91 -12.92 -7.01
N ILE A 165 -7.09 -13.03 -8.07
CA ILE A 165 -6.88 -14.32 -8.78
C ILE A 165 -6.29 -15.37 -7.84
N ALA A 166 -5.26 -15.01 -7.07
CA ALA A 166 -4.64 -15.92 -6.11
C ALA A 166 -5.65 -16.39 -5.05
N THR A 167 -6.48 -15.47 -4.54
CA THR A 167 -7.54 -15.76 -3.56
C THR A 167 -8.59 -16.70 -4.15
N TYR A 168 -9.04 -16.46 -5.38
CA TYR A 168 -10.01 -17.31 -6.07
C TYR A 168 -9.47 -18.73 -6.29
N ASN A 169 -8.21 -18.87 -6.70
CA ASN A 169 -7.59 -20.18 -6.91
C ASN A 169 -7.45 -20.95 -5.58
N LEU A 170 -7.16 -20.25 -4.47
CA LEU A 170 -7.15 -20.85 -3.14
C LEU A 170 -8.57 -21.24 -2.67
N PHE A 171 -9.58 -20.40 -2.91
CA PHE A 171 -10.99 -20.68 -2.56
C PHE A 171 -11.50 -21.95 -3.24
N LYS A 172 -11.31 -22.07 -4.56
CA LYS A 172 -11.75 -23.24 -5.33
C LYS A 172 -11.19 -24.53 -4.74
N LYS A 173 -9.93 -24.50 -4.31
CA LYS A 173 -9.25 -25.65 -3.72
C LYS A 173 -9.77 -26.02 -2.33
N THR A 174 -10.20 -25.03 -1.53
CA THR A 174 -10.83 -25.30 -0.24
C THR A 174 -12.16 -26.04 -0.39
N ASN A 175 -12.91 -25.79 -1.46
CA ASN A 175 -14.21 -26.42 -1.72
C ASN A 175 -14.14 -27.77 -2.47
N GLU A 176 -12.96 -28.17 -2.95
CA GLU A 176 -12.73 -29.49 -3.56
C GLU A 176 -12.35 -30.57 -2.51
N HIS A 177 -12.24 -30.19 -1.23
CA HIS A 177 -11.93 -31.07 -0.09
C HIS A 177 -13.12 -31.19 0.86
#